data_AF-A0A7K2NMH5-F1
#
_entry.id   AF-A0A7K2NMH5-F1
#
_cell.length_a   1.000
_cell.length_b   1.000
_cell.length_c   1.000
_cell.angle_alpha   90.00
_cell.angle_beta   90.00
_cell.angle_gamma   90.00
#
_symmetry.space_group_name_H-M   'P 1'
#
loop_
_entity.id
_entity.type
_entity.pdbx_description
1 polymer ?
#
loop_
_entity_poly.entity_id
_entity_poly.type
_entity_poly.pdbx_seq_one_letter_code
_entity_poly.pdbx_strand_id
1 'polypeptide(L)'
;MKAAEQAEAQRQVDEFNHRHPVGALVFAYPGCRPEDGAGTRLVTRTRTEAQLSASGDPVVWVEGEGAYICLTHVDPVAEDVWEAAREAEKQAEPETPSVPARLSSEREAEIFARHEAATPGPWSANAQIGVVTNEAGDPLAVFGGGEQDRADAAFVAAAREDVPELLAELAAVRAERDQAKERVAELERPEIEAMRNKVRDSYAELIAQCEKDRDYEGAFEVQCRLADREAQWRREDEAAS
;
A
#
# COMPACT_ATOMS: atom_id res chain seq x y z
N MET A 1 -12.96 -9.84 48.43
CA MET A 1 -11.93 -9.08 47.70
C MET A 1 -12.42 -8.76 46.28
N LYS A 2 -12.68 -9.77 45.44
CA LYS A 2 -13.15 -9.62 44.04
C LYS A 2 -14.29 -8.62 43.79
N ALA A 3 -15.34 -8.59 44.62
CA ALA A 3 -16.47 -7.67 44.41
C ALA A 3 -16.10 -6.18 44.60
N ALA A 4 -15.17 -5.89 45.50
CA ALA A 4 -14.70 -4.52 45.74
C ALA A 4 -13.80 -4.04 44.59
N GLU A 5 -12.91 -4.92 44.12
CA GLU A 5 -12.03 -4.69 42.95
C GLU A 5 -12.86 -4.45 41.69
N GLN A 6 -13.88 -5.29 41.44
CA GLN A 6 -14.77 -5.13 40.28
C GLN A 6 -15.60 -3.83 40.36
N ALA A 7 -16.06 -3.44 41.54
CA ALA A 7 -16.77 -2.17 41.72
C ALA A 7 -15.85 -0.96 41.51
N GLU A 8 -14.56 -1.08 41.82
CA GLU A 8 -13.57 -0.04 41.53
C GLU A 8 -13.24 0.05 40.05
N ALA A 9 -13.03 -1.09 39.39
CA ALA A 9 -12.82 -1.14 37.94
C ALA A 9 -14.02 -0.55 37.18
N GLN A 10 -15.26 -0.84 37.62
CA GLN A 10 -16.46 -0.25 37.01
C GLN A 10 -16.50 1.27 37.20
N ARG A 11 -16.13 1.80 38.39
CA ARG A 11 -16.04 3.25 38.60
C ARG A 11 -15.03 3.90 37.64
N GLN A 12 -13.90 3.24 37.38
CA GLN A 12 -12.91 3.74 36.41
C GLN A 12 -13.46 3.79 34.98
N VAL A 13 -14.19 2.75 34.56
CA VAL A 13 -14.88 2.72 33.26
C VAL A 13 -15.86 3.88 33.15
N ASP A 14 -16.72 4.06 34.16
CA ASP A 14 -17.76 5.09 34.16
C ASP A 14 -17.14 6.50 34.14
N GLU A 15 -16.08 6.72 34.94
CA GLU A 15 -15.36 7.99 34.99
C GLU A 15 -14.66 8.31 33.66
N PHE A 16 -14.06 7.31 33.02
CA PHE A 16 -13.42 7.46 31.71
C PHE A 16 -14.46 7.85 30.64
N ASN A 17 -15.55 7.09 30.53
CA ASN A 17 -16.62 7.34 29.55
C ASN A 17 -17.28 8.71 29.74
N HIS A 18 -17.43 9.16 30.99
CA HIS A 18 -17.98 10.49 31.28
C HIS A 18 -17.09 11.63 30.75
N ARG A 19 -15.77 11.48 30.85
CA ARG A 19 -14.80 12.51 30.42
C ARG A 19 -14.42 12.42 28.95
N HIS A 20 -14.45 11.23 28.39
CA HIS A 20 -13.90 10.91 27.07
C HIS A 20 -14.91 10.10 26.28
N PRO A 21 -15.84 10.75 25.55
CA PRO A 21 -16.81 10.04 24.70
C PRO A 21 -16.09 9.30 23.55
N VAL A 22 -16.79 8.36 22.94
CA VAL A 22 -16.30 7.64 21.75
C VAL A 22 -15.83 8.64 20.68
N GLY A 23 -14.64 8.38 20.11
CA GLY A 23 -13.96 9.27 19.18
C GLY A 23 -12.93 10.20 19.83
N ALA A 24 -12.78 10.14 21.16
CA ALA A 24 -11.75 10.86 21.90
C ALA A 24 -10.34 10.49 21.40
N LEU A 25 -9.50 11.51 21.27
CA LEU A 25 -8.09 11.41 20.87
C LEU A 25 -7.27 10.79 21.99
N VAL A 26 -6.49 9.77 21.66
CA VAL A 26 -5.68 9.04 22.65
C VAL A 26 -4.32 8.66 22.08
N PHE A 27 -3.34 8.55 22.97
CA PHE A 27 -2.19 7.67 22.75
C PHE A 27 -2.51 6.31 23.33
N ALA A 28 -2.37 5.27 22.52
CA ALA A 28 -2.64 3.89 22.93
C ALA A 28 -1.35 3.06 22.85
N TYR A 29 -1.18 2.14 23.79
CA TYR A 29 0.04 1.34 23.91
C TYR A 29 -0.30 -0.16 23.92
N PRO A 30 -0.47 -0.79 22.74
CA PRO A 30 -0.72 -2.22 22.66
C PRO A 30 0.44 -3.02 23.30
N GLY A 31 0.11 -3.94 24.20
CA GLY A 31 1.07 -4.83 24.86
C GLY A 31 1.72 -4.24 26.10
N CYS A 32 2.56 -3.22 25.97
CA CYS A 32 3.24 -2.57 27.10
C CYS A 32 3.49 -1.08 26.84
N ARG A 33 3.60 -0.30 27.92
CA ARG A 33 4.03 1.10 27.80
C ARG A 33 5.53 1.20 27.49
N PRO A 34 6.00 2.30 26.87
CA PRO A 34 7.41 2.49 26.54
C PRO A 34 8.36 2.43 27.75
N GLU A 35 7.88 2.81 28.94
CA GLU A 35 8.64 2.68 30.19
C GLU A 35 8.82 1.23 30.67
N ASP A 36 7.95 0.32 30.22
CA ASP A 36 7.95 -1.09 30.59
C ASP A 36 8.61 -1.99 29.53
N GLY A 37 8.94 -1.45 28.34
CA GLY A 37 9.56 -2.22 27.26
C GLY A 37 9.54 -1.55 25.89
N ALA A 38 9.75 -2.35 24.85
CA ALA A 38 9.78 -1.89 23.45
C ALA A 38 8.36 -1.73 22.84
N GLY A 39 7.40 -1.25 23.63
CA GLY A 39 6.03 -1.06 23.20
C GLY A 39 5.91 0.04 22.12
N THR A 40 5.04 -0.19 21.14
CA THR A 40 4.73 0.80 20.10
C THR A 40 3.64 1.73 20.60
N ARG A 41 3.84 3.04 20.45
CA ARG A 41 2.78 4.04 20.67
C ARG A 41 1.93 4.16 19.40
N LEU A 42 0.61 4.18 19.56
CA LEU A 42 -0.35 4.50 18.51
C LEU A 42 -0.95 5.89 18.76
N VAL A 43 -0.93 6.76 17.75
CA VAL A 43 -1.67 8.03 17.75
C VAL A 43 -3.03 7.80 17.09
N THR A 44 -4.10 7.68 17.89
CA THR A 44 -5.39 7.14 17.42
C THR A 44 -6.60 7.74 18.16
N ARG A 45 -7.81 7.19 17.93
CA ARG A 45 -9.09 7.54 18.54
C ARG A 45 -9.74 6.34 19.21
N THR A 46 -10.53 6.57 20.25
CA THR A 46 -11.40 5.53 20.83
C THR A 46 -12.51 5.14 19.85
N ARG A 47 -12.72 3.83 19.69
CA ARG A 47 -13.73 3.23 18.79
C ARG A 47 -15.01 2.82 19.52
N THR A 48 -14.91 2.53 20.80
CA THR A 48 -16.04 2.11 21.66
C THR A 48 -16.01 2.86 22.97
N GLU A 49 -17.11 2.78 23.73
CA GLU A 49 -17.08 3.07 25.16
C GLU A 49 -16.11 2.10 25.86
N ALA A 50 -15.51 2.54 26.95
CA ALA A 50 -14.77 1.66 27.85
C ALA A 50 -15.74 0.68 28.53
N GLN A 51 -15.27 -0.53 28.80
CA GLN A 51 -16.03 -1.59 29.47
C GLN A 51 -15.11 -2.51 30.27
N LEU A 52 -15.69 -3.37 31.12
CA LEU A 52 -14.92 -4.42 31.79
C LEU A 52 -14.74 -5.62 30.85
N SER A 53 -13.51 -6.13 30.78
CA SER A 53 -13.20 -7.38 30.10
C SER A 53 -13.82 -8.58 30.86
N ALA A 54 -13.75 -9.77 30.26
CA ALA A 54 -14.17 -11.00 30.94
C ALA A 54 -13.36 -11.30 32.21
N SER A 55 -12.13 -10.78 32.34
CA SER A 55 -11.30 -10.87 33.54
C SER A 55 -11.60 -9.79 34.58
N GLY A 56 -12.43 -8.79 34.24
CA GLY A 56 -12.78 -7.66 35.11
C GLY A 56 -11.87 -6.45 34.96
N ASP A 57 -10.98 -6.43 33.96
CA ASP A 57 -10.08 -5.30 33.71
C ASP A 57 -10.78 -4.22 32.89
N PRO A 58 -10.59 -2.92 33.18
CA PRO A 58 -11.16 -1.84 32.40
C PRO A 58 -10.42 -1.70 31.06
N VAL A 59 -11.14 -1.78 29.94
CA VAL A 59 -10.59 -1.83 28.59
C VAL A 59 -11.38 -0.97 27.60
N VAL A 60 -10.76 -0.57 26.49
CA VAL A 60 -11.37 0.17 25.39
C VAL A 60 -10.81 -0.30 24.04
N TRP A 61 -11.58 -0.19 22.96
CA TRP A 61 -11.08 -0.43 21.61
C TRP A 61 -10.71 0.89 20.96
N VAL A 62 -9.65 0.89 20.16
CA VAL A 62 -9.19 2.07 19.41
C VAL A 62 -9.18 1.81 17.90
N GLU A 63 -9.15 2.86 17.11
CA GLU A 63 -9.00 2.74 15.65
C GLU A 63 -7.62 2.16 15.30
N GLY A 64 -7.58 1.34 14.24
CA GLY A 64 -6.35 0.69 13.78
C GLY A 64 -5.92 -0.56 14.55
N GLU A 65 -6.51 -0.84 15.72
CA GLU A 65 -6.14 -2.00 16.56
C GLU A 65 -7.26 -3.06 16.60
N GLY A 66 -6.87 -4.33 16.49
CA GLY A 66 -7.79 -5.48 16.48
C GLY A 66 -8.23 -5.92 17.87
N ALA A 67 -7.37 -5.70 18.87
CA ALA A 67 -7.63 -6.04 20.27
C ALA A 67 -8.12 -4.84 21.11
N TYR A 68 -8.64 -5.13 22.30
CA TYR A 68 -8.87 -4.09 23.29
C TYR A 68 -7.57 -3.71 23.99
N ILE A 69 -7.50 -2.49 24.49
CA ILE A 69 -6.38 -1.94 25.25
C ILE A 69 -6.88 -1.61 26.66
N CYS A 70 -6.15 -2.06 27.69
CA CYS A 70 -6.46 -1.71 29.08
C CYS A 70 -6.41 -0.19 29.26
N LEU A 71 -7.32 0.39 30.05
CA LEU A 71 -7.33 1.84 30.30
C LEU A 71 -6.02 2.35 30.93
N THR A 72 -5.30 1.47 31.62
CA THR A 72 -3.95 1.77 32.12
C THR A 72 -2.92 1.98 31.01
N HIS A 73 -3.23 1.67 29.75
CA HIS A 73 -2.39 1.79 28.55
C HIS A 73 -3.01 2.74 27.51
N VAL A 74 -3.90 3.63 27.95
CA VAL A 74 -4.54 4.64 27.12
C VAL A 74 -4.44 6.00 27.79
N ASP A 75 -3.83 6.95 27.11
CA ASP A 75 -3.68 8.32 27.57
C ASP A 75 -4.54 9.25 26.69
N PRO A 76 -5.65 9.80 27.20
CA PRO A 76 -6.40 10.85 26.52
C PRO A 76 -5.53 12.09 26.31
N VAL A 77 -5.58 12.64 25.09
CA VAL A 77 -4.75 13.79 24.70
C VAL A 77 -5.58 14.93 24.14
N ALA A 78 -5.07 16.15 24.28
CA ALA A 78 -5.60 17.33 23.61
C ALA A 78 -5.30 17.27 22.10
N GLU A 79 -6.09 18.00 21.31
CA GLU A 79 -6.04 17.97 19.85
C GLU A 79 -4.69 18.44 19.29
N ASP A 80 -4.12 19.50 19.86
CA ASP A 80 -2.81 20.04 19.48
C ASP A 80 -1.66 19.03 19.71
N VAL A 81 -1.70 18.32 20.84
CA VAL A 81 -0.72 17.27 21.16
C VAL A 81 -0.88 16.07 20.21
N TRP A 82 -2.11 15.72 19.87
CA TRP A 82 -2.40 14.63 18.92
C TRP A 82 -1.92 14.96 17.51
N GLU A 83 -2.20 16.17 17.01
CA GLU A 83 -1.76 16.63 15.69
C GLU A 83 -0.23 16.67 15.60
N ALA A 84 0.45 17.22 16.60
CA ALA A 84 1.90 17.25 16.64
C ALA A 84 2.52 15.84 16.63
N ALA A 85 1.92 14.89 17.36
CA ALA A 85 2.38 13.51 17.38
C ALA A 85 2.13 12.81 16.03
N ARG A 86 0.98 13.05 15.39
CA ARG A 86 0.67 12.50 14.08
C ARG A 86 1.62 13.03 13.00
N GLU A 87 1.95 14.31 13.04
CA GLU A 87 2.90 14.91 12.10
C GLU A 87 4.32 14.36 12.32
N ALA A 88 4.70 14.14 13.59
CA ALA A 88 5.96 13.48 13.92
C ALA A 88 5.99 12.02 13.47
N GLU A 89 4.89 11.27 13.60
CA GLU A 89 4.79 9.90 13.06
C GLU A 89 4.90 9.89 11.54
N LYS A 90 4.25 10.82 10.84
CA LYS A 90 4.37 10.96 9.38
C LYS A 90 5.80 11.30 8.92
N GLN A 91 6.56 12.03 9.73
CA GLN A 91 7.98 12.33 9.46
C GLN A 91 8.91 11.17 9.84
N ALA A 92 8.54 10.39 10.86
CA ALA A 92 9.31 9.26 11.36
C ALA A 92 8.96 7.94 10.67
N GLU A 93 7.84 7.88 9.93
CA GLU A 93 7.47 6.75 9.09
C GLU A 93 8.66 6.51 8.17
N PRO A 94 9.41 5.41 8.38
CA PRO A 94 10.60 5.15 7.59
C PRO A 94 10.14 5.17 6.14
N GLU A 95 10.80 5.97 5.29
CA GLU A 95 10.52 5.99 3.87
C GLU A 95 10.37 4.54 3.45
N THR A 96 9.12 4.14 3.13
CA THR A 96 8.81 2.74 2.88
C THR A 96 9.84 2.31 1.86
N PRO A 97 10.70 1.31 2.16
CA PRO A 97 11.87 1.04 1.36
C PRO A 97 11.41 0.98 -0.08
N SER A 98 11.84 1.99 -0.85
CA SER A 98 11.25 2.27 -2.16
C SER A 98 11.38 0.97 -2.93
N VAL A 99 10.24 0.32 -3.20
CA VAL A 99 10.25 -0.90 -4.00
C VAL A 99 10.97 -0.48 -5.27
N PRO A 100 12.14 -1.09 -5.59
CA PRO A 100 12.98 -0.61 -6.66
C PRO A 100 12.12 -0.48 -7.90
N ALA A 101 12.21 0.69 -8.55
CA ALA A 101 11.38 0.99 -9.71
C ALA A 101 11.45 -0.18 -10.70
N ARG A 102 10.29 -0.62 -11.20
CA ARG A 102 10.24 -1.67 -12.22
C ARG A 102 11.14 -1.28 -13.39
N LEU A 103 11.86 -2.24 -13.95
CA LEU A 103 12.72 -2.00 -15.11
C LEU A 103 11.89 -1.34 -16.23
N SER A 104 12.43 -0.32 -16.90
CA SER A 104 11.79 0.21 -18.11
C SER A 104 12.05 -0.73 -19.29
N SER A 105 11.22 -0.68 -20.32
CA SER A 105 11.48 -1.42 -21.57
C SER A 105 12.80 -1.01 -22.23
N GLU A 106 13.20 0.26 -22.09
CA GLU A 106 14.50 0.75 -22.54
C GLU A 106 15.65 0.06 -21.80
N ARG A 107 15.53 -0.06 -20.47
CA ARG A 107 16.56 -0.72 -19.66
C ARG A 107 16.66 -2.22 -19.97
N GLU A 108 15.55 -2.88 -20.27
CA GLU A 108 15.54 -4.28 -20.71
C GLU A 108 16.23 -4.47 -22.06
N ALA A 109 15.93 -3.60 -23.04
CA ALA A 109 16.59 -3.61 -24.33
C ALA A 109 18.11 -3.38 -24.18
N GLU A 110 18.51 -2.49 -23.28
CA GLU A 110 19.92 -2.26 -22.97
C GLU A 110 20.60 -3.50 -22.34
N ILE A 111 19.95 -4.16 -21.39
CA ILE A 111 20.46 -5.41 -20.79
C ILE A 111 20.59 -6.49 -21.86
N PHE A 112 19.58 -6.65 -22.72
CA PHE A 112 19.60 -7.60 -23.82
C PHE A 112 20.73 -7.30 -24.83
N ALA A 113 20.91 -6.02 -25.20
CA ALA A 113 21.99 -5.62 -26.10
C ALA A 113 23.38 -5.91 -25.50
N ARG A 114 23.58 -5.69 -24.20
CA ARG A 114 24.83 -6.05 -23.52
C ARG A 114 25.05 -7.56 -23.49
N HIS A 115 23.98 -8.34 -23.32
CA HIS A 115 24.03 -9.80 -23.37
C HIS A 115 24.43 -10.31 -24.76
N GLU A 116 23.84 -9.77 -25.83
CA GLU A 116 24.16 -10.12 -27.22
C GLU A 116 25.58 -9.70 -27.63
N ALA A 117 26.09 -8.59 -27.08
CA ALA A 117 27.45 -8.14 -27.32
C ALA A 117 28.52 -8.97 -26.59
N ALA A 118 28.14 -9.78 -25.60
CA ALA A 118 29.06 -10.67 -24.89
C ALA A 118 29.50 -11.85 -25.77
N THR A 119 30.59 -12.53 -25.38
CA THR A 119 31.07 -13.71 -26.10
C THR A 119 29.97 -14.77 -26.18
N PRO A 120 29.68 -15.36 -27.36
CA PRO A 120 28.69 -16.43 -27.48
C PRO A 120 28.99 -17.61 -26.53
N GLY A 121 27.91 -18.24 -26.06
CA GLY A 121 27.98 -19.44 -25.21
C GLY A 121 28.12 -20.75 -26.01
N PRO A 122 28.17 -21.91 -25.33
CA PRO A 122 28.04 -22.06 -23.87
C PRO A 122 29.31 -21.59 -23.13
N TRP A 123 29.11 -21.04 -21.92
CA TRP A 123 30.20 -20.75 -21.00
C TRP A 123 30.28 -21.87 -19.96
N SER A 124 31.49 -22.26 -19.59
CA SER A 124 31.72 -23.30 -18.58
C SER A 124 32.56 -22.76 -17.45
N ALA A 125 32.20 -23.08 -16.21
CA ALA A 125 33.02 -22.74 -15.05
C ALA A 125 33.94 -23.91 -14.69
N ASN A 126 35.24 -23.64 -14.62
CA ASN A 126 36.22 -24.58 -14.08
C ASN A 126 36.23 -24.49 -12.54
N ALA A 127 35.52 -25.42 -11.91
CA ALA A 127 35.37 -25.53 -10.46
C ALA A 127 36.67 -25.87 -9.70
N GLN A 128 37.80 -26.07 -10.37
CA GLN A 128 39.09 -26.26 -9.68
C GLN A 128 39.87 -24.95 -9.53
N ILE A 129 39.72 -24.02 -10.46
CA ILE A 129 40.57 -22.83 -10.56
C ILE A 129 39.80 -21.51 -10.67
N GLY A 130 38.46 -21.53 -10.58
CA GLY A 130 37.62 -20.33 -10.62
C GLY A 130 37.77 -19.53 -11.93
N VAL A 131 37.74 -20.23 -13.06
CA VAL A 131 37.87 -19.65 -14.40
C VAL A 131 36.62 -19.97 -15.21
N VAL A 132 36.07 -18.97 -15.90
CA VAL A 132 35.03 -19.15 -16.91
C VAL A 132 35.70 -19.32 -18.27
N THR A 133 35.33 -20.37 -19.02
CA THR A 133 35.85 -20.66 -20.35
C THR A 133 34.73 -20.69 -21.39
N ASN A 134 35.08 -20.46 -22.66
CA ASN A 134 34.18 -20.73 -23.79
C ASN A 134 34.14 -22.24 -24.11
N GLU A 135 33.39 -22.62 -25.16
CA GLU A 135 33.29 -23.99 -25.65
C GLU A 135 34.65 -24.59 -26.08
N ALA A 136 35.57 -23.77 -26.58
CA ALA A 136 36.93 -24.19 -26.96
C ALA A 136 37.86 -24.41 -25.75
N GLY A 137 37.42 -24.04 -24.55
CA GLY A 137 38.24 -24.08 -23.33
C GLY A 137 39.14 -22.85 -23.14
N ASP A 138 39.02 -21.82 -23.98
CA ASP A 138 39.76 -20.57 -23.79
C ASP A 138 39.19 -19.79 -22.60
N PRO A 139 40.06 -19.22 -21.74
CA PRO A 139 39.61 -18.45 -20.58
C PRO A 139 38.95 -17.13 -21.01
N LEU A 140 37.73 -16.89 -20.54
CA LEU A 140 36.96 -15.64 -20.71
C LEU A 140 37.11 -14.71 -19.49
N ALA A 141 37.14 -15.27 -18.28
CA ALA A 141 37.29 -14.53 -17.03
C ALA A 141 37.97 -15.40 -15.95
N VAL A 142 38.79 -14.79 -15.09
CA VAL A 142 39.52 -15.45 -14.00
C VAL A 142 39.17 -14.76 -12.68
N PHE A 143 38.60 -15.52 -11.75
CA PHE A 143 38.15 -15.01 -10.45
C PHE A 143 39.11 -15.37 -9.31
N GLY A 144 39.93 -16.41 -9.46
CA GLY A 144 40.88 -16.89 -8.43
C GLY A 144 40.61 -18.33 -8.01
N GLY A 145 41.37 -18.83 -7.03
CA GLY A 145 41.33 -20.24 -6.61
C GLY A 145 40.52 -20.53 -5.33
N GLY A 146 39.94 -19.50 -4.71
CA GLY A 146 39.16 -19.63 -3.49
C GLY A 146 37.84 -20.38 -3.68
N GLU A 147 37.15 -20.69 -2.58
CA GLU A 147 35.79 -21.24 -2.65
C GLU A 147 34.81 -20.22 -3.23
N GLN A 148 34.89 -18.95 -2.79
CA GLN A 148 34.06 -17.86 -3.31
C GLN A 148 34.31 -17.62 -4.80
N ASP A 149 35.58 -17.53 -5.22
CA ASP A 149 35.95 -17.31 -6.63
C ASP A 149 35.35 -18.36 -7.57
N ARG A 150 35.24 -19.61 -7.08
CA ARG A 150 34.62 -20.71 -7.82
C ARG A 150 33.10 -20.56 -7.92
N ALA A 151 32.45 -20.08 -6.86
CA ALA A 151 31.03 -19.76 -6.87
C ALA A 151 30.74 -18.60 -7.83
N ASP A 152 31.57 -17.55 -7.81
CA ASP A 152 31.43 -16.40 -8.70
C ASP A 152 31.62 -16.81 -10.17
N ALA A 153 32.60 -17.66 -10.47
CA ALA A 153 32.80 -18.22 -11.81
C ALA A 153 31.59 -19.04 -12.28
N ALA A 154 31.02 -19.88 -11.40
CA ALA A 154 29.82 -20.66 -11.70
C ALA A 154 28.61 -19.77 -12.00
N PHE A 155 28.40 -18.73 -11.19
CA PHE A 155 27.34 -17.73 -11.40
C PHE A 155 27.49 -17.01 -12.75
N VAL A 156 28.70 -16.55 -13.09
CA VAL A 156 28.95 -15.85 -14.35
C VAL A 156 28.77 -16.77 -15.56
N ALA A 157 29.19 -18.04 -15.46
CA ALA A 157 28.95 -19.00 -16.52
C ALA A 157 27.44 -19.23 -16.76
N ALA A 158 26.66 -19.41 -15.69
CA ALA A 158 25.21 -19.61 -15.77
C ALA A 158 24.45 -18.38 -16.30
N ALA A 159 24.94 -17.16 -16.01
CA ALA A 159 24.31 -15.92 -16.47
C ALA A 159 24.16 -15.82 -18.00
N ARG A 160 24.96 -16.56 -18.78
CA ARG A 160 24.81 -16.62 -20.25
C ARG A 160 23.53 -17.33 -20.69
N GLU A 161 22.98 -18.22 -19.88
CA GLU A 161 21.71 -18.92 -20.16
C GLU A 161 20.56 -18.28 -19.37
N ASP A 162 20.79 -17.95 -18.08
CA ASP A 162 19.74 -17.45 -17.18
C ASP A 162 19.21 -16.05 -17.59
N VAL A 163 20.08 -15.14 -18.05
CA VAL A 163 19.65 -13.76 -18.38
C VAL A 163 18.59 -13.71 -19.50
N PRO A 164 18.77 -14.35 -20.66
CA PRO A 164 17.75 -14.33 -21.70
C PRO A 164 16.47 -15.05 -21.28
N GLU A 165 16.54 -16.12 -20.48
CA GLU A 165 15.36 -16.79 -19.91
C GLU A 165 14.58 -15.85 -18.98
N LEU A 166 15.26 -15.15 -18.07
CA LEU A 166 14.64 -14.18 -17.17
C LEU A 166 14.02 -13.00 -17.91
N LEU A 167 14.66 -12.51 -18.98
CA LEU A 167 14.09 -11.45 -19.81
C LEU A 167 12.85 -11.92 -20.58
N ALA A 168 12.84 -13.16 -21.07
CA ALA A 168 11.67 -13.75 -21.71
C ALA A 168 10.50 -13.91 -20.73
N GLU A 169 10.77 -14.40 -19.52
CA GLU A 169 9.77 -14.52 -18.44
C GLU A 169 9.21 -13.14 -18.05
N LEU A 170 10.08 -12.14 -17.90
CA LEU A 170 9.65 -10.78 -17.57
C LEU A 170 8.75 -10.19 -18.67
N ALA A 171 9.05 -10.47 -19.94
CA ALA A 171 8.21 -10.07 -21.06
C ALA A 171 6.85 -10.79 -21.03
N ALA A 172 6.82 -12.09 -20.72
CA ALA A 172 5.59 -12.86 -20.58
C ALA A 172 4.70 -12.32 -19.45
N VAL A 173 5.25 -12.11 -18.25
CA VAL A 173 4.53 -11.54 -17.10
C VAL A 173 3.96 -10.16 -17.41
N ARG A 174 4.66 -9.34 -18.21
CA ARG A 174 4.14 -8.04 -18.66
C ARG A 174 2.99 -8.17 -19.62
N ALA A 175 3.08 -9.07 -20.60
CA ALA A 175 1.99 -9.35 -21.51
C ALA A 175 0.75 -9.83 -20.76
N GLU A 176 0.91 -10.74 -19.79
CA GLU A 176 -0.18 -11.21 -18.92
C GLU A 176 -0.80 -10.07 -18.09
N ARG A 177 0.04 -9.23 -17.48
CA ARG A 177 -0.43 -8.04 -16.73
C ARG A 177 -1.23 -7.11 -17.63
N ASP A 178 -0.76 -6.85 -18.84
CA ASP A 178 -1.40 -5.91 -19.76
C ASP A 178 -2.73 -6.47 -20.28
N GLN A 179 -2.80 -7.78 -20.57
CA GLN A 179 -4.06 -8.49 -20.84
C GLN A 179 -5.02 -8.43 -19.64
N ALA A 180 -4.52 -8.62 -18.42
CA ALA A 180 -5.34 -8.54 -17.22
C ALA A 180 -5.92 -7.14 -17.02
N LYS A 181 -5.12 -6.08 -17.28
CA LYS A 181 -5.58 -4.69 -17.25
C LYS A 181 -6.65 -4.42 -18.30
N GLU A 182 -6.47 -4.88 -19.53
CA GLU A 182 -7.47 -4.75 -20.59
C GLU A 182 -8.78 -5.44 -20.19
N ARG A 183 -8.69 -6.66 -19.64
CA ARG A 183 -9.85 -7.41 -19.16
C ARG A 183 -10.56 -6.72 -17.99
N VAL A 184 -9.82 -6.13 -17.06
CA VAL A 184 -10.40 -5.33 -15.97
C VAL A 184 -11.14 -4.12 -16.55
N ALA A 185 -10.51 -3.39 -17.49
CA ALA A 185 -11.14 -2.25 -18.15
C ALA A 185 -12.41 -2.64 -18.92
N GLU A 186 -12.42 -3.80 -19.59
CA GLU A 186 -13.60 -4.35 -20.27
C GLU A 186 -14.73 -4.66 -19.28
N LEU A 187 -14.41 -5.30 -18.15
CA LEU A 187 -15.39 -5.69 -17.12
C LEU A 187 -15.95 -4.49 -16.35
N GLU A 188 -15.14 -3.47 -16.10
CA GLU A 188 -15.55 -2.27 -15.36
C GLU A 188 -16.33 -1.27 -16.23
N ARG A 189 -16.11 -1.27 -17.55
CA ARG A 189 -16.78 -0.36 -18.51
C ARG A 189 -18.31 -0.30 -18.34
N PRO A 190 -19.07 -1.42 -18.29
CA PRO A 190 -20.53 -1.36 -18.14
C PRO A 190 -20.95 -0.75 -16.79
N GLU A 191 -20.22 -1.00 -15.71
CA GLU A 191 -20.53 -0.45 -14.39
C GLU A 191 -20.25 1.05 -14.33
N ILE A 192 -19.13 1.49 -14.91
CA ILE A 192 -18.78 2.91 -15.05
C ILE A 192 -19.84 3.62 -15.89
N GLU A 193 -20.26 3.05 -17.02
CA GLU A 193 -21.28 3.65 -17.87
C GLU A 193 -22.65 3.69 -17.19
N ALA A 194 -23.04 2.64 -16.46
CA ALA A 194 -24.25 2.65 -15.65
C ALA A 194 -24.21 3.72 -14.56
N MET A 195 -23.06 3.93 -13.91
CA MET A 195 -22.86 5.00 -12.93
C MET A 195 -22.98 6.39 -13.58
N ARG A 196 -22.36 6.59 -14.75
CA ARG A 196 -22.46 7.85 -15.50
C ARG A 196 -23.90 8.14 -15.91
N ASN A 197 -24.66 7.13 -16.34
CA ASN A 197 -26.07 7.26 -16.68
C ASN A 197 -26.93 7.65 -15.46
N LYS A 198 -26.72 7.03 -14.30
CA LYS A 198 -27.41 7.44 -13.06
C LYS A 198 -27.15 8.90 -12.69
N VAL A 199 -25.92 9.39 -12.90
CA VAL A 199 -25.58 10.79 -12.69
C VAL A 199 -26.33 11.66 -13.71
N ARG A 200 -26.34 11.32 -14.99
CA ARG A 200 -27.12 12.05 -16.01
C ARG A 200 -28.60 12.14 -15.65
N ASP A 201 -29.19 11.03 -15.23
CA ASP A 201 -30.59 10.97 -14.80
C ASP A 201 -30.85 11.91 -13.62
N SER A 202 -29.95 11.92 -12.63
CA SER A 202 -30.05 12.82 -11.47
C SER A 202 -30.00 14.31 -11.87
N TYR A 203 -29.14 14.67 -12.83
CA TYR A 203 -29.09 16.04 -13.36
C TYR A 203 -30.34 16.38 -14.18
N ALA A 204 -30.86 15.45 -14.97
CA ALA A 204 -32.09 15.65 -15.73
C ALA A 204 -33.29 15.89 -14.81
N GLU A 205 -33.39 15.16 -13.69
CA GLU A 205 -34.42 15.38 -12.66
C GLU A 205 -34.30 16.78 -12.03
N LEU A 206 -33.09 17.22 -11.69
CA LEU A 206 -32.85 18.55 -11.14
C LEU A 206 -33.23 19.67 -12.13
N ILE A 207 -32.87 19.51 -13.41
CA ILE A 207 -33.24 20.45 -14.48
C ILE A 207 -34.77 20.54 -14.59
N ALA A 208 -35.45 19.39 -14.65
CA ALA A 208 -36.90 19.33 -14.74
C ALA A 208 -37.59 19.98 -13.53
N GLN A 209 -37.00 19.84 -12.33
CA GLN A 209 -37.51 20.49 -11.12
C GLN A 209 -37.34 22.01 -11.18
N CYS A 210 -36.17 22.51 -11.58
CA CYS A 210 -35.95 23.95 -11.78
C CYS A 210 -36.92 24.54 -12.82
N GLU A 211 -37.14 23.85 -13.95
CA GLU A 211 -38.10 24.28 -14.98
C GLU A 211 -39.54 24.33 -14.45
N LYS A 212 -39.96 23.33 -13.67
CA LYS A 212 -41.28 23.29 -13.03
C LYS A 212 -41.48 24.47 -12.07
N ASP A 213 -40.43 24.85 -11.35
CA ASP A 213 -40.43 25.98 -10.43
C ASP A 213 -40.25 27.34 -11.14
N ARG A 214 -40.07 27.32 -12.47
CA ARG A 214 -39.76 28.47 -13.34
C ARG A 214 -38.45 29.16 -12.99
N ASP A 215 -37.52 28.44 -12.38
CA ASP A 215 -36.15 28.85 -12.13
C ASP A 215 -35.26 28.48 -13.33
N TYR A 216 -35.34 29.28 -14.39
CA TYR A 216 -34.58 29.03 -15.61
C TYR A 216 -33.07 29.26 -15.45
N GLU A 217 -32.68 30.16 -14.54
CA GLU A 217 -31.26 30.41 -14.24
C GLU A 217 -30.65 29.20 -13.54
N GLY A 218 -31.32 28.65 -12.52
CA GLY A 218 -30.92 27.41 -11.87
C GLY A 218 -30.86 26.22 -12.83
N ALA A 219 -31.85 26.07 -13.72
CA ALA A 219 -31.83 25.03 -14.76
C ALA A 219 -30.59 25.13 -15.67
N PHE A 220 -30.25 26.36 -16.10
CA PHE A 220 -29.07 26.61 -16.94
C PHE A 220 -27.76 26.31 -16.20
N GLU A 221 -27.63 26.70 -14.92
CA GLU A 221 -26.45 26.36 -14.12
C GLU A 221 -26.25 24.85 -13.98
N VAL A 222 -27.33 24.09 -13.73
CA VAL A 222 -27.27 22.63 -13.62
C VAL A 222 -26.83 22.01 -14.96
N GLN A 223 -27.31 22.52 -16.09
CA GLN A 223 -26.86 22.10 -17.42
C GLN A 223 -25.38 22.36 -17.65
N CYS A 224 -24.86 23.55 -17.30
CA CYS A 224 -23.43 23.85 -17.39
C CYS A 224 -22.60 22.86 -16.57
N ARG A 225 -23.02 22.57 -15.34
CA ARG A 225 -22.31 21.59 -14.48
C ARG A 225 -22.33 20.18 -15.07
N LEU A 226 -23.42 19.76 -15.70
CA LEU A 226 -23.48 18.47 -16.39
C LEU A 226 -22.48 18.44 -17.56
N ALA A 227 -22.46 19.49 -18.39
CA ALA A 227 -21.53 19.60 -19.52
C ALA A 227 -20.06 19.55 -19.08
N ASP A 228 -19.71 20.26 -18.00
CA ASP A 228 -18.36 20.22 -17.42
C ASP A 228 -18.00 18.81 -16.93
N ARG A 229 -18.95 18.11 -16.30
CA ARG A 229 -18.74 16.74 -15.83
C ARG A 229 -18.54 15.76 -16.98
N GLU A 230 -19.28 15.90 -18.08
CA GLU A 230 -19.10 15.08 -19.27
C GLU A 230 -17.76 15.35 -19.97
N ALA A 231 -17.33 16.62 -20.01
CA ALA A 231 -16.00 16.97 -20.50
C ALA A 231 -14.89 16.40 -19.62
N GLN A 232 -15.11 16.31 -18.30
CA GLN A 232 -14.19 15.61 -17.40
C GLN A 232 -14.11 14.11 -17.70
N TRP A 233 -15.25 13.42 -17.82
CA TRP A 233 -15.26 11.99 -18.14
C TRP A 233 -14.56 11.68 -19.47
N ARG A 234 -14.71 12.55 -20.47
CA ARG A 234 -13.98 12.41 -21.74
C ARG A 234 -12.46 12.47 -21.55
N ARG A 235 -11.97 13.42 -20.73
CA ARG A 235 -10.53 13.52 -20.42
C ARG A 235 -10.03 12.30 -19.64
N GLU A 236 -10.85 11.77 -18.74
CA GLU A 236 -10.52 10.54 -18.00
C GLU A 236 -10.44 9.33 -18.94
N ASP A 237 -11.38 9.19 -19.89
CA ASP A 237 -11.36 8.12 -20.90
C ASP A 237 -10.16 8.25 -21.86
N GLU A 238 -9.82 9.48 -22.27
CA GLU A 238 -8.64 9.77 -23.08
C GLU A 238 -7.33 9.48 -22.33
N ALA A 239 -7.28 9.71 -21.02
CA ALA A 239 -6.10 9.42 -20.19
C ALA A 239 -5.95 7.93 -19.86
N ALA A 240 -7.04 7.17 -19.93
CA ALA A 240 -7.05 5.73 -19.68
C ALA A 240 -6.78 4.88 -20.94
N SER A 241 -6.88 5.48 -22.14
CA SER A 241 -6.62 4.85 -23.43
C SER A 241 -5.14 4.91 -23.81
#